data_AF-A0A662GTD7-F1
#
_entry.id   AF-A0A662GTD7-F1
#
_cell.length_a   1.000
_cell.length_b   1.000
_cell.length_c   1.000
_cell.angle_alpha   90.00
_cell.angle_beta   90.00
_cell.angle_gamma   90.00
#
_symmetry.space_group_name_H-M   'P 1'
#
loop_
_entity.id
_entity.type
_entity.pdbx_description
1 polymer ?
#
loop_
_entity_poly.entity_id
_entity_poly.type
_entity_poly.pdbx_seq_one_letter_code
_entity_poly.pdbx_strand_id
1 'polypeptide(L)'
;MLGEYITEEEALARYEALKSWVEEKGHFTVGAGPFYVDKVDPTARIVVVKANREYPDTADRWLIFSEPILPEVSVPPKVEIVAGMPAEIDIEITHKGAPLTPDDMTMVKYLLTVGAVTKTGDCVPLGDGVWAVVLSGEDTLLARGKPFSLTIIAVSKYACIPMSATITGTGIPYEDYINAQLAPLRAETTAAISDVESAVEGISGEVEALRAEVESLRGTIGTLQAVTWVAVIIAIIGIIVGAVALTRKK
;
A
#
# COMPACT_ATOMS: atom_id res chain seq x y z
N MET A 1 -34.49 55.21 6.44
CA MET A 1 -34.04 56.25 5.46
C MET A 1 -32.58 55.96 5.06
N LEU A 2 -32.08 56.51 3.96
CA LEU A 2 -30.68 56.26 3.51
C LEU A 2 -29.63 56.59 4.58
N GLY A 3 -29.91 57.56 5.47
CA GLY A 3 -29.06 57.94 6.61
C GLY A 3 -28.89 56.87 7.70
N GLU A 4 -29.51 55.70 7.59
CA GLU A 4 -29.22 54.53 8.45
C GLU A 4 -28.03 53.69 7.94
N TYR A 5 -27.58 53.91 6.70
CA TYR A 5 -26.56 53.09 6.04
C TYR A 5 -25.31 53.87 5.61
N ILE A 6 -25.40 55.20 5.54
CA ILE A 6 -24.28 56.08 5.19
C ILE A 6 -24.30 57.30 6.09
N THR A 7 -23.10 57.80 6.41
CA THR A 7 -22.92 59.08 7.08
C THR A 7 -23.17 60.25 6.13
N GLU A 8 -23.41 61.44 6.67
CA GLU A 8 -23.55 62.66 5.85
C GLU A 8 -22.25 62.95 5.09
N GLU A 9 -21.10 62.73 5.72
CA GLU A 9 -19.79 62.90 5.10
C GLU A 9 -19.58 61.93 3.92
N GLU A 10 -19.94 60.65 4.06
CA GLU A 10 -19.87 59.68 2.95
C GLU A 10 -20.82 60.03 1.81
N ALA A 11 -22.02 60.53 2.12
CA ALA A 11 -22.96 60.97 1.10
C ALA A 11 -22.35 62.15 0.31
N LEU A 12 -21.80 63.14 1.01
CA LEU A 12 -21.18 64.31 0.39
C LEU A 12 -19.99 63.90 -0.50
N ALA A 13 -19.13 62.99 -0.01
CA ALA A 13 -18.00 62.47 -0.77
C ALA A 13 -18.43 61.74 -2.06
N ARG A 14 -19.51 60.94 -2.00
CA ARG A 14 -20.07 60.27 -3.19
C ARG A 14 -20.65 61.26 -4.20
N TYR A 15 -21.31 62.32 -3.72
CA TYR A 15 -21.82 63.38 -4.60
C TYR A 15 -20.69 64.16 -5.28
N GLU A 16 -19.63 64.52 -4.55
CA GLU A 16 -18.46 65.19 -5.12
C GLU A 16 -17.74 64.28 -6.14
N ALA A 17 -17.62 62.97 -5.86
CA ALA A 17 -17.07 62.01 -6.81
C ALA A 17 -17.93 61.88 -8.08
N LEU A 18 -19.25 61.83 -7.94
CA LEU A 18 -20.17 61.80 -9.09
C LEU A 18 -20.12 63.09 -9.90
N LYS A 19 -20.04 64.24 -9.23
CA LYS A 19 -19.89 65.54 -9.88
C LYS A 19 -18.58 65.60 -10.68
N SER A 20 -17.47 65.22 -10.07
CA SER A 20 -16.16 65.14 -10.74
C SER A 20 -16.20 64.21 -11.95
N TRP A 21 -16.88 63.06 -11.83
CA TRP A 21 -17.08 62.13 -12.94
C TRP A 21 -17.83 62.76 -14.12
N VAL A 22 -18.94 63.44 -13.84
CA VAL A 22 -19.76 64.09 -14.88
C VAL A 22 -19.00 65.25 -15.54
N GLU A 23 -18.23 66.02 -14.77
CA GLU A 23 -17.38 67.10 -15.27
C GLU A 23 -16.25 66.56 -16.17
N GLU A 24 -15.63 65.42 -15.82
CA GLU A 24 -14.55 64.82 -16.61
C GLU A 24 -15.06 64.05 -17.85
N LYS A 25 -16.10 63.23 -17.69
CA LYS A 25 -16.56 62.27 -18.72
C LYS A 25 -17.78 62.75 -19.52
N GLY A 26 -18.54 63.71 -19.00
CA GLY A 26 -19.73 64.27 -19.67
C GLY A 26 -20.97 63.37 -19.63
N HIS A 27 -21.00 62.33 -18.78
CA HIS A 27 -22.14 61.42 -18.65
C HIS A 27 -22.30 60.85 -17.23
N PHE A 28 -23.48 60.32 -16.93
CA PHE A 28 -23.83 59.73 -15.62
C PHE A 28 -23.61 58.20 -15.54
N THR A 29 -23.14 57.56 -16.61
CA THR A 29 -22.84 56.12 -16.62
C THR A 29 -21.56 55.82 -15.84
N VAL A 30 -21.70 55.59 -14.53
CA VAL A 30 -20.61 55.13 -13.65
C VAL A 30 -20.57 53.60 -13.67
N GLY A 31 -19.37 53.03 -13.81
CA GLY A 31 -19.18 51.58 -13.81
C GLY A 31 -17.94 51.18 -13.03
N ALA A 32 -18.09 50.18 -12.15
CA ALA A 32 -16.99 49.58 -11.39
C ALA A 32 -16.53 48.22 -11.98
N GLY A 33 -16.87 47.97 -13.25
CA GLY A 33 -16.49 46.74 -13.94
C GLY A 33 -15.05 46.79 -14.48
N PRO A 34 -14.62 45.74 -15.19
CA PRO A 34 -13.31 45.69 -15.88
C PRO A 34 -13.17 46.76 -16.97
N PHE A 35 -14.30 47.32 -17.42
CA PHE A 35 -14.38 48.39 -18.39
C PHE A 35 -15.36 49.47 -17.91
N TYR A 36 -15.08 50.72 -18.26
CA TYR A 36 -15.96 51.86 -18.00
C TYR A 36 -16.14 52.71 -19.26
N VAL A 37 -17.26 53.45 -19.32
CA VAL A 37 -17.54 54.38 -20.42
C VAL A 37 -16.69 55.64 -20.22
N ASP A 38 -15.84 55.96 -21.20
CA ASP A 38 -14.96 57.14 -21.15
C ASP A 38 -15.55 58.33 -21.90
N LYS A 39 -16.20 58.10 -23.05
CA LYS A 39 -16.85 59.14 -23.86
C LYS A 39 -18.06 58.59 -24.60
N VAL A 40 -19.06 59.44 -24.81
CA VAL A 40 -20.25 59.16 -25.61
C VAL A 40 -20.39 60.25 -26.67
N ASP A 41 -20.47 59.84 -27.94
CA ASP A 41 -20.80 60.72 -29.08
C ASP A 41 -22.15 60.30 -29.67
N PRO A 42 -23.25 60.97 -29.29
CA PRO A 42 -24.58 60.65 -29.79
C PRO A 42 -24.76 60.94 -31.30
N THR A 43 -24.02 61.89 -31.86
CA THR A 43 -24.12 62.31 -33.26
C THR A 43 -23.46 61.29 -34.17
N ALA A 44 -22.25 60.86 -33.84
CA ALA A 44 -21.55 59.79 -34.53
C ALA A 44 -22.10 58.39 -34.16
N ARG A 45 -22.90 58.30 -33.09
CA ARG A 45 -23.40 57.05 -32.49
C ARG A 45 -22.26 56.13 -32.05
N ILE A 46 -21.25 56.70 -31.39
CA ILE A 46 -20.05 56.00 -30.90
C ILE A 46 -19.97 56.10 -29.37
N VAL A 47 -19.61 54.99 -28.73
CA VAL A 47 -19.26 54.94 -27.30
C VAL A 47 -17.82 54.47 -27.19
N VAL A 48 -16.98 55.23 -26.48
CA VAL A 48 -15.59 54.85 -26.20
C VAL A 48 -15.53 54.25 -24.81
N VAL A 49 -15.01 53.03 -24.72
CA VAL A 49 -14.87 52.27 -23.49
C VAL A 49 -13.38 52.08 -23.19
N LYS A 50 -12.99 52.25 -21.92
CA LYS A 50 -11.60 52.04 -21.46
C LYS A 50 -11.54 50.97 -20.37
N ALA A 51 -10.40 50.27 -20.33
CA ALA A 51 -10.12 49.30 -19.28
C ALA A 51 -9.95 50.02 -17.93
N ASN A 52 -10.67 49.55 -16.92
CA ASN A 52 -10.53 50.01 -15.55
C ASN A 52 -9.27 49.38 -14.95
N ARG A 53 -8.22 50.18 -14.73
CA ARG A 53 -6.95 49.69 -14.17
C ARG A 53 -6.99 49.46 -12.66
N GLU A 54 -8.04 49.95 -12.00
CA GLU A 54 -8.30 49.73 -10.57
C GLU A 54 -9.23 48.53 -10.32
N TYR A 55 -9.66 47.84 -11.38
CA TYR A 55 -10.49 46.64 -11.22
C TYR A 55 -9.69 45.53 -10.51
N PRO A 56 -10.24 44.89 -9.46
CA PRO A 56 -9.47 43.94 -8.64
C PRO A 56 -8.96 42.70 -9.39
N ASP A 57 -9.73 42.24 -10.37
CA ASP A 57 -9.39 41.04 -11.13
C ASP A 57 -8.63 41.40 -12.40
N THR A 58 -7.47 40.78 -12.59
CA THR A 58 -6.68 40.89 -13.81
C THR A 58 -7.35 40.15 -14.97
N ALA A 59 -6.97 40.46 -16.21
CA ALA A 59 -7.58 39.84 -17.40
C ALA A 59 -7.43 38.32 -17.45
N ASP A 60 -6.42 37.78 -16.78
CA ASP A 60 -6.10 36.36 -16.67
C ASP A 60 -6.79 35.66 -15.48
N ARG A 61 -7.53 36.38 -14.62
CA ARG A 61 -8.16 35.84 -13.40
C ARG A 61 -8.95 34.56 -13.64
N TRP A 62 -9.69 34.52 -14.76
CA TRP A 62 -10.59 33.42 -15.10
C TRP A 62 -9.96 32.40 -16.05
N LEU A 63 -8.69 32.59 -16.45
CA LEU A 63 -8.01 31.65 -17.35
C LEU A 63 -7.82 30.26 -16.74
N ILE A 64 -7.88 30.14 -15.42
CA ILE A 64 -7.88 28.84 -14.72
C ILE A 64 -9.04 27.93 -15.14
N PHE A 65 -10.13 28.49 -15.68
CA PHE A 65 -11.28 27.73 -16.18
C PHE A 65 -11.23 27.46 -17.69
N SER A 66 -10.17 27.90 -18.37
CA SER A 66 -10.03 27.70 -19.83
C SER A 66 -9.84 26.23 -20.16
N GLU A 67 -9.17 25.49 -19.27
CA GLU A 67 -9.02 24.04 -19.35
C GLU A 67 -9.61 23.40 -18.09
N PRO A 68 -10.57 22.47 -18.23
CA PRO A 68 -11.14 21.81 -17.07
C PRO A 68 -10.08 20.91 -16.41
N ILE A 69 -9.93 21.06 -15.10
CA ILE A 69 -9.15 20.15 -14.27
C ILE A 69 -9.98 18.89 -14.05
N LEU A 70 -9.82 17.93 -14.95
CA LEU A 70 -10.50 16.63 -14.93
C LEU A 70 -9.65 15.62 -14.16
N PRO A 71 -10.15 15.01 -13.08
CA PRO A 71 -9.40 13.98 -12.36
C PRO A 71 -9.15 12.75 -13.24
N GLU A 72 -7.90 12.34 -13.32
CA GLU A 72 -7.46 11.06 -13.87
C GLU A 72 -7.30 10.09 -12.71
N VAL A 73 -8.17 9.09 -12.65
CA VAL A 73 -8.17 8.09 -11.58
C VAL A 73 -7.38 6.87 -12.06
N SER A 74 -6.22 6.66 -11.46
CA SER A 74 -5.38 5.48 -11.67
C SER A 74 -5.71 4.43 -10.60
N VAL A 75 -5.92 3.21 -11.06
CA VAL A 75 -6.37 2.11 -10.22
C VAL A 75 -5.53 0.85 -10.46
N PRO A 76 -5.34 0.01 -9.44
CA PRO A 76 -4.65 -1.26 -9.62
C PRO A 76 -5.43 -2.16 -10.60
N PRO A 77 -4.71 -2.99 -11.40
CA PRO A 77 -5.32 -3.78 -12.47
C PRO A 77 -6.25 -4.90 -11.95
N LYS A 78 -5.98 -5.42 -10.75
CA LYS A 78 -6.79 -6.43 -10.07
C LYS A 78 -6.66 -6.24 -8.57
N VAL A 79 -7.75 -6.50 -7.85
CA VAL A 79 -7.76 -6.53 -6.38
C VAL A 79 -8.26 -7.88 -5.90
N GLU A 80 -7.56 -8.44 -4.93
CA GLU A 80 -7.99 -9.64 -4.20
C GLU A 80 -8.24 -9.24 -2.75
N ILE A 81 -9.45 -9.55 -2.25
CA ILE A 81 -9.82 -9.29 -0.86
C ILE A 81 -10.17 -10.61 -0.18
N VAL A 82 -9.77 -10.79 1.06
CA VAL A 82 -10.18 -11.96 1.84
C VAL A 82 -11.48 -11.64 2.56
N ALA A 83 -12.48 -12.48 2.36
CA ALA A 83 -13.80 -12.27 2.94
C ALA A 83 -13.74 -12.29 4.48
N GLY A 84 -14.28 -11.25 5.11
CA GLY A 84 -14.32 -11.11 6.57
C GLY A 84 -13.12 -10.39 7.16
N MET A 85 -12.08 -10.08 6.37
CA MET A 85 -10.95 -9.26 6.80
C MET A 85 -11.08 -7.83 6.26
N PRO A 86 -10.64 -6.80 7.01
CA PRO A 86 -10.53 -5.46 6.46
C PRO A 86 -9.54 -5.43 5.30
N ALA A 87 -9.81 -4.61 4.30
CA ALA A 87 -8.94 -4.42 3.14
C ALA A 87 -8.80 -2.94 2.82
N GLU A 88 -7.58 -2.51 2.54
CA GLU A 88 -7.25 -1.17 2.08
C GLU A 88 -6.74 -1.25 0.65
N ILE A 89 -7.29 -0.41 -0.22
CA ILE A 89 -6.95 -0.37 -1.65
C ILE A 89 -6.53 1.06 -1.98
N ASP A 90 -5.27 1.22 -2.34
CA ASP A 90 -4.73 2.51 -2.72
C ASP A 90 -5.06 2.82 -4.18
N ILE A 91 -5.49 4.06 -4.41
CA ILE A 91 -5.78 4.63 -5.72
C ILE A 91 -5.08 5.98 -5.83
N GLU A 92 -4.71 6.35 -7.04
CA GLU A 92 -4.02 7.61 -7.31
C GLU A 92 -4.91 8.49 -8.18
N ILE A 93 -5.04 9.76 -7.80
CA ILE A 93 -5.84 10.76 -8.52
C ILE A 93 -4.92 11.90 -8.94
N THR A 94 -4.75 12.08 -10.24
CA THR A 94 -3.87 13.09 -10.82
C THR A 94 -4.59 13.93 -11.88
N HIS A 95 -3.98 15.02 -12.31
CA HIS A 95 -4.37 15.74 -13.52
C HIS A 95 -3.09 16.13 -14.26
N LYS A 96 -2.92 15.66 -15.50
CA LYS A 96 -1.69 15.91 -16.29
C LYS A 96 -0.39 15.56 -15.54
N GLY A 97 -0.42 14.52 -14.70
CA GLY A 97 0.71 14.06 -13.90
C GLY A 97 0.97 14.84 -12.59
N ALA A 98 0.17 15.86 -12.26
CA ALA A 98 0.21 16.49 -10.95
C ALA A 98 -0.82 15.84 -10.00
N PRO A 99 -0.47 15.53 -8.74
CA PRO A 99 -1.40 14.93 -7.79
C PRO A 99 -2.49 15.92 -7.39
N LEU A 100 -3.74 15.42 -7.31
CA LEU A 100 -4.89 16.22 -6.87
C LEU A 100 -5.12 16.03 -5.37
N THR A 101 -5.04 17.13 -4.62
CA THR A 101 -5.16 17.12 -3.16
C THR A 101 -6.63 17.16 -2.72
N PRO A 102 -6.93 16.91 -1.43
CA PRO A 102 -8.29 17.08 -0.90
C PRO A 102 -8.85 18.49 -1.09
N ASP A 103 -7.99 19.51 -1.16
CA ASP A 103 -8.40 20.89 -1.38
C ASP A 103 -8.88 21.14 -2.82
N ASP A 104 -8.45 20.31 -3.77
CA ASP A 104 -8.87 20.39 -5.18
C ASP A 104 -10.15 19.61 -5.45
N MET A 105 -10.48 18.64 -4.58
CA MET A 105 -11.57 17.68 -4.77
C MET A 105 -12.86 18.06 -4.04
N THR A 106 -13.98 17.99 -4.74
CA THR A 106 -15.33 18.14 -4.17
C THR A 106 -15.75 16.87 -3.46
N MET A 107 -15.51 15.72 -4.09
CA MET A 107 -15.80 14.39 -3.52
C MET A 107 -14.96 13.31 -4.18
N VAL A 108 -14.56 12.32 -3.38
CA VAL A 108 -13.97 11.06 -3.84
C VAL A 108 -14.72 9.94 -3.13
N LYS A 109 -15.54 9.20 -3.89
CA LYS A 109 -16.40 8.13 -3.37
C LYS A 109 -16.08 6.82 -4.07
N TYR A 110 -16.38 5.73 -3.40
CA TYR A 110 -16.33 4.40 -4.00
C TYR A 110 -17.71 3.72 -3.94
N LEU A 111 -17.94 2.86 -4.92
CA LEU A 111 -19.10 1.98 -5.04
C LEU A 111 -18.59 0.54 -5.13
N LEU A 112 -18.86 -0.25 -4.09
CA LEU A 112 -18.62 -1.69 -4.08
C LEU A 112 -19.88 -2.40 -4.55
N THR A 113 -19.82 -3.04 -5.72
CA THR A 113 -20.93 -3.82 -6.28
C THR A 113 -20.59 -5.30 -6.30
N VAL A 114 -21.44 -6.10 -5.65
CA VAL A 114 -21.36 -7.56 -5.62
C VAL A 114 -22.70 -8.14 -6.05
N GLY A 115 -22.79 -8.61 -7.29
CA GLY A 115 -24.05 -9.07 -7.86
C GLY A 115 -25.11 -7.95 -7.83
N ALA A 116 -26.18 -8.14 -7.06
CA ALA A 116 -27.27 -7.16 -6.91
C ALA A 116 -27.06 -6.16 -5.76
N VAL A 117 -26.06 -6.38 -4.90
CA VAL A 117 -25.79 -5.51 -3.74
C VAL A 117 -24.80 -4.44 -4.16
N THR A 118 -25.10 -3.18 -3.89
CA THR A 118 -24.17 -2.06 -4.05
C THR A 118 -24.06 -1.30 -2.74
N LYS A 119 -22.83 -1.09 -2.28
CA LYS A 119 -22.51 -0.25 -1.12
C LYS A 119 -21.70 0.96 -1.58
N THR A 120 -21.96 2.10 -0.95
CA THR A 120 -21.22 3.34 -1.20
C THR A 120 -20.40 3.72 0.04
N GLY A 121 -19.21 4.27 -0.17
CA GLY A 121 -18.43 4.91 0.89
C GLY A 121 -17.55 6.04 0.36
N ASP A 122 -16.85 6.70 1.28
CA ASP A 122 -15.92 7.79 0.99
C ASP A 122 -14.48 7.27 1.02
N CYS A 123 -13.64 7.74 0.09
CA CYS A 123 -12.22 7.42 0.10
C CYS A 123 -11.49 8.30 1.13
N VAL A 124 -10.48 7.75 1.79
CA VAL A 124 -9.67 8.46 2.79
C VAL A 124 -8.41 9.00 2.10
N PRO A 125 -8.09 10.30 2.22
CA PRO A 125 -6.87 10.82 1.63
C PRO A 125 -5.65 10.35 2.44
N LEU A 126 -4.64 9.80 1.76
CA LEU A 126 -3.37 9.39 2.36
C LEU A 126 -2.25 10.43 2.16
N GLY A 127 -2.42 11.37 1.23
CA GLY A 127 -1.44 12.39 0.88
C GLY A 127 -0.95 12.25 -0.56
N ASP A 128 -0.36 13.31 -1.12
CA ASP A 128 0.24 13.32 -2.46
C ASP A 128 -0.65 12.78 -3.59
N GLY A 129 -1.97 13.04 -3.53
CA GLY A 129 -2.94 12.57 -4.53
C GLY A 129 -3.31 11.10 -4.41
N VAL A 130 -2.81 10.41 -3.39
CA VAL A 130 -3.17 9.03 -3.05
C VAL A 130 -4.37 9.01 -2.11
N TRP A 131 -5.31 8.11 -2.41
CA TRP A 131 -6.51 7.88 -1.62
C TRP A 131 -6.65 6.39 -1.33
N ALA A 132 -7.14 6.05 -0.15
CA ALA A 132 -7.44 4.68 0.25
C ALA A 132 -8.94 4.43 0.22
N VAL A 133 -9.32 3.32 -0.41
CA VAL A 133 -10.63 2.69 -0.20
C VAL A 133 -10.49 1.72 0.97
N VAL A 134 -11.14 2.05 2.09
CA VAL A 134 -11.12 1.22 3.30
C VAL A 134 -12.41 0.39 3.35
N LEU A 135 -12.28 -0.92 3.15
CA LEU A 135 -13.39 -1.87 3.24
C LEU A 135 -13.35 -2.56 4.61
N SER A 136 -14.48 -2.55 5.32
CA SER A 136 -14.61 -3.30 6.58
C SER A 136 -14.70 -4.81 6.32
N GLY A 137 -14.47 -5.62 7.35
CA GLY A 137 -14.68 -7.08 7.25
C GLY A 137 -16.11 -7.47 6.85
N GLU A 138 -17.12 -6.67 7.22
CA GLU A 138 -18.51 -6.89 6.79
C GLU A 138 -18.68 -6.63 5.28
N ASP A 139 -17.96 -5.66 4.74
CA ASP A 139 -18.01 -5.31 3.32
C ASP A 139 -17.33 -6.36 2.46
N THR A 140 -16.16 -6.83 2.90
CA THR A 140 -15.43 -7.89 2.19
C THR A 140 -16.17 -9.23 2.29
N LEU A 141 -16.97 -9.45 3.34
CA LEU A 141 -17.81 -10.64 3.47
C LEU A 141 -18.88 -10.74 2.38
N LEU A 142 -19.39 -9.62 1.86
CA LEU A 142 -20.35 -9.60 0.75
C LEU A 142 -19.76 -10.28 -0.50
N ALA A 143 -18.45 -10.12 -0.71
CA ALA A 143 -17.70 -10.67 -1.84
C ALA A 143 -17.25 -12.13 -1.64
N ARG A 144 -17.62 -12.82 -0.55
CA ARG A 144 -17.17 -14.20 -0.27
C ARG A 144 -17.39 -15.15 -1.46
N GLY A 145 -16.30 -15.58 -2.09
CA GLY A 145 -16.30 -16.50 -3.21
C GLY A 145 -16.93 -15.93 -4.49
N LYS A 146 -17.05 -14.60 -4.59
CA LYS A 146 -17.74 -13.92 -5.69
C LYS A 146 -16.83 -12.84 -6.31
N PRO A 147 -16.97 -12.58 -7.61
CA PRO A 147 -16.39 -11.38 -8.21
C PRO A 147 -17.13 -10.14 -7.68
N PHE A 148 -16.40 -9.04 -7.58
CA PHE A 148 -16.94 -7.73 -7.26
C PHE A 148 -16.38 -6.68 -8.23
N SER A 149 -17.11 -5.58 -8.40
CA SER A 149 -16.59 -4.38 -9.05
C SER A 149 -16.51 -3.25 -8.03
N LEU A 150 -15.39 -2.53 -8.06
CA LEU A 150 -15.16 -1.33 -7.27
C LEU A 150 -15.08 -0.15 -8.22
N THR A 151 -16.07 0.73 -8.18
CA THR A 151 -16.09 1.94 -9.01
C THR A 151 -15.75 3.14 -8.15
N ILE A 152 -14.68 3.83 -8.50
CA ILE A 152 -14.23 5.06 -7.87
C ILE A 152 -14.83 6.22 -8.67
N ILE A 153 -15.38 7.21 -7.99
CA ILE A 153 -15.89 8.45 -8.58
C ILE A 153 -15.17 9.62 -7.92
N ALA A 154 -14.46 10.40 -8.73
CA ALA A 154 -13.77 11.61 -8.32
C ALA A 154 -14.37 12.84 -9.02
N VAL A 155 -14.62 13.90 -8.25
CA VAL A 155 -15.18 15.16 -8.75
C VAL A 155 -14.28 16.31 -8.32
N SER A 156 -13.74 17.05 -9.30
CA SER A 156 -12.94 18.25 -9.06
C SER A 156 -13.81 19.46 -8.71
N LYS A 157 -13.33 20.35 -7.82
CA LYS A 157 -13.98 21.64 -7.50
C LYS A 157 -14.00 22.59 -8.69
N TYR A 158 -13.07 22.44 -9.62
CA TYR A 158 -12.88 23.38 -10.74
C TYR A 158 -13.75 23.05 -11.95
N ALA A 159 -13.98 21.77 -12.23
CA ALA A 159 -14.74 21.32 -13.39
C ALA A 159 -16.14 20.82 -13.04
N CYS A 160 -16.39 20.36 -11.80
CA CYS A 160 -17.65 19.74 -11.37
C CYS A 160 -18.13 18.59 -12.27
N ILE A 161 -17.23 17.98 -13.05
CA ILE A 161 -17.50 16.83 -13.91
C ILE A 161 -17.05 15.57 -13.18
N PRO A 162 -17.92 14.57 -13.01
CA PRO A 162 -17.53 13.31 -12.39
C PRO A 162 -16.69 12.48 -13.34
N MET A 163 -15.51 12.08 -12.88
CA MET A 163 -14.66 11.10 -13.54
C MET A 163 -14.69 9.81 -12.73
N SER A 164 -14.69 8.67 -13.41
CA SER A 164 -14.74 7.37 -12.72
C SER A 164 -13.80 6.34 -13.33
N ALA A 165 -13.35 5.43 -12.48
CA ALA A 165 -12.60 4.24 -12.87
C ALA A 165 -13.19 3.03 -12.16
N THR A 166 -13.29 1.91 -12.87
CA THR A 166 -13.83 0.67 -12.33
C THR A 166 -12.75 -0.41 -12.31
N ILE A 167 -12.60 -1.03 -11.15
CA ILE A 167 -11.72 -2.17 -10.92
C ILE A 167 -12.59 -3.41 -10.74
N THR A 168 -12.12 -4.54 -11.22
CA THR A 168 -12.72 -5.83 -10.89
C THR A 168 -11.80 -6.61 -9.95
N GLY A 169 -12.42 -7.31 -9.01
CA GLY A 169 -11.72 -8.09 -8.02
C GLY A 169 -12.45 -9.38 -7.69
N THR A 170 -11.82 -10.20 -6.86
CA THR A 170 -12.40 -11.46 -6.39
C THR A 170 -12.28 -11.55 -4.89
N GLY A 171 -13.39 -11.87 -4.22
CA GLY A 171 -13.37 -12.14 -2.79
C GLY A 171 -12.99 -13.60 -2.53
N ILE A 172 -11.85 -13.81 -1.87
CA ILE A 172 -11.34 -15.12 -1.50
C ILE A 172 -12.08 -15.58 -0.23
N PRO A 173 -12.73 -16.76 -0.24
CA PRO A 173 -13.28 -17.35 0.98
C PRO A 173 -12.20 -17.52 2.05
N TYR A 174 -12.53 -17.22 3.30
CA TYR A 174 -11.58 -17.33 4.41
C TYR A 174 -10.95 -18.73 4.57
N GLU A 175 -11.73 -19.79 4.25
CA GLU A 175 -11.27 -21.18 4.25
C GLU A 175 -10.17 -21.43 3.22
N ASP A 176 -10.32 -20.89 2.01
CA ASP A 176 -9.33 -21.01 0.93
C ASP A 176 -8.05 -20.25 1.30
N TYR A 177 -8.20 -19.08 1.92
CA TYR A 177 -7.06 -18.32 2.44
C TYR A 177 -6.27 -19.11 3.49
N ILE A 178 -6.95 -19.69 4.49
CA ILE A 178 -6.29 -20.54 5.49
C ILE A 178 -5.60 -21.74 4.84
N ASN A 179 -6.29 -22.43 3.92
CA ASN A 179 -5.73 -23.60 3.24
C ASN A 179 -4.47 -23.23 2.42
N ALA A 180 -4.49 -22.08 1.73
CA ALA A 180 -3.34 -21.57 1.00
C ALA A 180 -2.14 -21.26 1.93
N GLN A 181 -2.40 -20.74 3.12
CA GLN A 181 -1.35 -20.47 4.12
C GLN A 181 -0.84 -21.76 4.81
N LEU A 182 -1.70 -22.78 4.98
CA LEU A 182 -1.32 -24.06 5.59
C LEU A 182 -0.57 -24.99 4.64
N ALA A 183 -0.78 -24.87 3.33
CA ALA A 183 -0.09 -25.69 2.32
C ALA A 183 1.44 -25.67 2.45
N PRO A 184 2.12 -24.51 2.49
CA PRO A 184 3.59 -24.48 2.65
C PRO A 184 4.02 -25.04 4.00
N LEU A 185 3.29 -24.77 5.09
CA LEU A 185 3.62 -25.28 6.42
C LEU A 185 3.56 -26.81 6.47
N ARG A 186 2.56 -27.42 5.81
CA ARG A 186 2.46 -28.88 5.67
C ARG A 186 3.61 -29.45 4.86
N ALA A 187 3.98 -28.80 3.76
CA ALA A 187 5.10 -29.22 2.93
C ALA A 187 6.43 -29.15 3.71
N GLU A 188 6.66 -28.07 4.45
CA GLU A 188 7.84 -27.90 5.32
C GLU A 188 7.86 -28.95 6.43
N THR A 189 6.72 -29.23 7.07
CA THR A 189 6.63 -30.26 8.10
C THR A 189 6.93 -31.66 7.54
N THR A 190 6.43 -31.99 6.34
CA THR A 190 6.74 -33.27 5.68
C THR A 190 8.22 -33.38 5.33
N ALA A 191 8.84 -32.30 4.83
CA ALA A 191 10.27 -32.27 4.56
C ALA A 191 11.10 -32.47 5.85
N ALA A 192 10.75 -31.76 6.92
CA ALA A 192 11.43 -31.89 8.22
C ALA A 192 11.31 -33.30 8.82
N ILE A 193 10.14 -33.95 8.67
CA ILE A 193 9.97 -35.36 9.09
C ILE A 193 10.89 -36.28 8.29
N SER A 194 10.96 -36.12 6.97
CA SER A 194 11.85 -36.91 6.11
C SER A 194 13.33 -36.73 6.46
N ASP A 195 13.73 -35.51 6.81
CA ASP A 195 15.11 -35.22 7.24
C ASP A 195 15.42 -35.87 8.59
N VAL A 196 14.47 -35.84 9.54
CA VAL A 196 14.60 -36.53 10.84
C VAL A 196 14.67 -38.05 10.66
N GLU A 197 13.83 -38.63 9.82
CA GLU A 197 13.87 -40.07 9.51
C GLU A 197 15.25 -40.47 8.96
N SER A 198 15.79 -39.68 8.02
CA SER A 198 17.13 -39.90 7.46
C SER A 198 18.24 -39.78 8.51
N ALA A 199 18.15 -38.80 9.41
CA ALA A 199 19.11 -38.64 10.50
C ALA A 199 19.05 -39.81 11.50
N VAL A 200 17.85 -40.32 11.80
CA VAL A 200 17.67 -41.49 12.68
C VAL A 200 18.22 -42.75 12.04
N GLU A 201 17.99 -42.96 10.74
CA GLU A 201 18.60 -44.07 9.99
C GLU A 201 20.13 -43.99 10.01
N GLY A 202 20.69 -42.80 9.79
CA GLY A 202 22.13 -42.55 9.89
C GLY A 202 22.70 -42.89 11.27
N ILE A 203 22.08 -42.40 12.34
CA ILE A 203 22.48 -42.69 13.73
C ILE A 203 22.37 -44.18 14.03
N SER A 204 21.29 -44.86 13.59
CA SER A 204 21.13 -46.30 13.78
C SER A 204 22.26 -47.08 13.10
N GLY A 205 22.64 -46.69 11.87
CA GLY A 205 23.77 -47.25 11.15
C GLY A 205 25.11 -47.03 11.85
N GLU A 206 25.36 -45.83 12.38
CA GLU A 206 26.56 -45.54 13.17
C GLU A 206 26.61 -46.37 14.46
N VAL A 207 25.47 -46.58 15.14
CA VAL A 207 25.37 -47.43 16.34
C VAL A 207 25.67 -48.89 16.01
N GLU A 208 25.18 -49.42 14.89
CA GLU A 208 25.49 -50.77 14.44
C GLU A 208 26.98 -50.93 14.11
N ALA A 209 27.57 -49.96 13.40
CA ALA A 209 28.99 -49.94 13.10
C ALA A 209 29.84 -49.93 14.38
N LEU A 210 29.47 -49.09 15.36
CA LEU A 210 30.15 -49.00 16.65
C LEU A 210 30.04 -50.31 17.45
N ARG A 211 28.88 -50.98 17.42
CA ARG A 211 28.71 -52.30 18.04
C ARG A 211 29.64 -53.34 17.42
N ALA A 212 29.74 -53.38 16.10
CA ALA A 212 30.62 -54.30 15.39
C ALA A 212 32.10 -54.02 15.72
N GLU A 213 32.51 -52.75 15.82
CA GLU A 213 33.87 -52.37 16.20
C GLU A 213 34.20 -52.78 17.66
N VAL A 214 33.26 -52.59 18.59
CA VAL A 214 33.41 -53.05 19.98
C VAL A 214 33.56 -54.57 20.05
N GLU A 215 32.81 -55.33 19.24
CA GLU A 215 32.92 -56.78 19.19
C GLU A 215 34.28 -57.23 18.62
N SER A 216 34.75 -56.57 17.55
CA SER A 216 36.09 -56.77 16.99
C SER A 216 37.21 -56.49 18.01
N LEU A 217 37.09 -55.39 18.76
CA LEU A 217 38.02 -55.04 19.84
C LEU A 217 38.00 -56.09 20.95
N ARG A 218 36.82 -56.56 21.39
CA ARG A 218 36.71 -57.66 22.36
C ARG A 218 37.37 -58.93 21.85
N GLY A 219 37.21 -59.27 20.58
CA GLY A 219 37.89 -60.40 19.95
C GLY A 219 39.41 -60.26 19.97
N THR A 220 39.93 -59.09 19.60
CA THR A 220 41.36 -58.77 19.63
C THR A 220 41.93 -58.82 21.05
N ILE A 221 41.20 -58.32 22.05
CA ILE A 221 41.58 -58.44 23.46
C ILE A 221 41.62 -59.92 23.86
N GLY A 222 40.65 -60.73 23.44
CA GLY A 222 40.63 -62.17 23.73
C GLY A 222 41.83 -62.91 23.14
N THR A 223 42.23 -62.61 21.89
CA THR A 223 43.42 -63.21 21.28
C THR A 223 44.71 -62.76 21.98
N LEU A 224 44.83 -61.48 22.33
CA LEU A 224 45.95 -60.98 23.13
C LEU A 224 46.03 -61.64 24.51
N GLN A 225 44.90 -61.83 25.18
CA GLN A 225 44.84 -62.57 26.45
C GLN A 225 45.31 -64.02 26.25
N ALA A 226 44.86 -64.72 25.20
CA ALA A 226 45.31 -66.08 24.91
C ALA A 226 46.82 -66.15 24.63
N VAL A 227 47.36 -65.24 23.82
CA VAL A 227 48.80 -65.16 23.54
C VAL A 227 49.59 -64.87 24.82
N THR A 228 49.09 -63.97 25.67
CA THR A 228 49.70 -63.66 26.97
C THR A 228 49.71 -64.88 27.88
N TRP A 229 48.59 -65.61 27.97
CA TRP A 229 48.50 -66.86 28.74
C TRP A 229 49.48 -67.92 28.24
N VAL A 230 49.58 -68.12 26.93
CA VAL A 230 50.55 -69.06 26.33
C VAL A 230 51.98 -68.64 26.65
N ALA A 231 52.31 -67.36 26.53
CA ALA A 231 53.64 -66.83 26.83
C ALA A 231 54.02 -67.03 28.31
N VAL A 232 53.07 -66.78 29.23
CA VAL A 232 53.27 -67.02 30.67
C VAL A 232 53.50 -68.50 30.96
N ILE A 233 52.71 -69.40 30.36
CA ILE A 233 52.89 -70.86 30.53
C ILE A 233 54.28 -71.30 30.02
N ILE A 234 54.70 -70.83 28.85
CA ILE A 234 56.03 -71.12 28.29
C ILE A 234 57.14 -70.60 29.21
N ALA A 235 57.00 -69.38 29.73
CA ALA A 235 57.97 -68.80 30.66
C ALA A 235 58.10 -69.65 31.94
N ILE A 236 56.97 -70.10 32.51
CA ILE A 236 56.96 -70.98 33.68
C ILE A 236 57.64 -72.32 33.38
N ILE A 237 57.32 -72.95 32.23
CA ILE A 237 57.96 -74.20 31.81
C ILE A 237 59.48 -74.02 31.63
N GLY A 238 59.90 -72.91 31.01
CA GLY A 238 61.31 -72.58 30.84
C GLY A 238 62.06 -72.45 32.17
N ILE A 239 61.45 -71.80 33.18
CA ILE A 239 62.01 -71.72 34.54
C ILE A 239 62.13 -73.11 35.16
N ILE A 240 61.10 -73.97 35.04
CA ILE A 240 61.12 -75.33 35.59
C ILE A 240 62.20 -76.19 34.91
N VAL A 241 62.32 -76.15 33.59
CA VAL A 241 63.35 -76.88 32.84
C VAL A 241 64.75 -76.39 33.22
N GLY A 242 64.93 -75.06 33.36
CA GLY A 242 66.17 -74.48 33.86
C GLY A 242 66.53 -74.96 35.27
N ALA A 243 65.56 -75.04 36.17
CA ALA A 243 65.75 -75.56 37.52
C ALA A 243 66.10 -77.06 37.54
N VAL A 244 65.47 -77.88 36.67
CA VAL A 244 65.76 -79.32 36.53
C VAL A 244 67.13 -79.57 35.88
N ALA A 245 67.54 -78.74 34.94
CA ALA A 245 68.89 -78.80 34.35
C ALA A 245 69.98 -78.47 35.39
N LEU A 246 69.69 -77.58 36.35
CA LEU A 246 70.59 -77.28 37.47
C LEU A 246 70.69 -78.43 38.48
N THR A 247 69.61 -79.18 38.74
CA THR A 247 69.62 -80.30 39.69
C THR A 247 70.24 -81.58 39.12
N ARG A 248 70.24 -81.78 37.79
CA ARG A 248 70.97 -82.89 37.13
C ARG A 248 72.49 -82.70 37.03
N LYS A 249 73.02 -81.54 37.38
CA LYS A 249 74.45 -81.19 37.29
C LYS A 249 75.21 -81.36 38.62
N LYS A 250 74.62 -82.04 39.61
CA LYS A 250 75.27 -82.47 40.85
C LYS A 250 75.38 -83.98 40.90
#